data_AF-A0A3S4XT32-F1
#
_entry.id   AF-A0A3S4XT32-F1
#
_cell.length_a   1.000
_cell.length_b   1.000
_cell.length_c   1.000
_cell.angle_alpha   90.00
_cell.angle_beta   90.00
_cell.angle_gamma   90.00
#
_symmetry.space_group_name_H-M   'P 1'
#
loop_
_entity.id
_entity.type
_entity.pdbx_description
1 polymer ?
#
loop_
_entity_poly.entity_id
_entity_poly.type
_entity_poly.pdbx_seq_one_letter_code
_entity_poly.pdbx_strand_id
1 'polypeptide(L)'
;MLGEIFCHIENQMKNLFIYFIAFFSGLLGVFAFSPFDYWGLAYVSLLGLIYIAKTQKKSTALLGAFLWSMGFFCFGVSWLNVSIHQFGGASLGVSYLLVGLLSAYLALYPMLFAYLVHRFQVKSAVILQSFGHLRNFFVVGYSRVFLGYNSAIHKLTAHSPELPRSLG
;
A
#
# COMPACT_ATOMS: atom_id res chain seq x y z
N MET A 1 -5.80 -38.61 -17.50
CA MET A 1 -6.98 -37.81 -17.12
C MET A 1 -6.94 -37.39 -15.65
N LEU A 2 -6.74 -38.31 -14.69
CA LEU A 2 -6.58 -37.95 -13.26
C LEU A 2 -5.36 -37.04 -12.95
N GLY A 3 -4.21 -37.26 -13.62
CA GLY A 3 -3.00 -36.43 -13.40
C GLY A 3 -3.13 -34.97 -13.87
N GLU A 4 -3.81 -34.73 -14.99
CA GLU A 4 -4.11 -33.38 -15.51
C GLU A 4 -5.01 -32.60 -14.54
N ILE A 5 -6.03 -33.27 -14.00
CA ILE A 5 -6.96 -32.69 -13.02
C ILE A 5 -6.22 -32.36 -11.72
N PHE A 6 -5.37 -33.26 -11.23
CA PHE A 6 -4.58 -33.04 -10.02
C PHE A 6 -3.61 -31.86 -10.17
N CYS A 7 -2.87 -31.79 -11.29
CA CYS A 7 -1.97 -30.68 -11.60
C CYS A 7 -2.73 -29.35 -11.74
N HIS A 8 -3.92 -29.37 -12.34
CA HIS A 8 -4.78 -28.19 -12.43
C HIS A 8 -5.21 -27.71 -11.04
N ILE A 9 -5.72 -28.60 -10.18
CA ILE A 9 -6.16 -28.27 -8.81
C ILE A 9 -4.98 -27.74 -7.97
N GLU A 10 -3.81 -28.38 -8.03
CA GLU A 10 -2.62 -27.94 -7.29
C GLU A 10 -2.20 -26.53 -7.73
N ASN A 11 -2.25 -26.24 -9.02
CA ASN A 11 -1.93 -24.93 -9.55
C ASN A 11 -2.97 -23.86 -9.14
N GLN A 12 -4.26 -24.23 -9.06
CA GLN A 12 -5.31 -23.34 -8.53
C GLN A 12 -5.06 -22.98 -7.05
N MET A 13 -4.72 -23.97 -6.22
CA MET A 13 -4.40 -23.72 -4.80
C MET A 13 -3.18 -22.81 -4.63
N LYS A 14 -2.14 -23.00 -5.45
CA LYS A 14 -0.94 -22.13 -5.43
C LYS A 14 -1.28 -20.68 -5.79
N ASN A 15 -2.11 -20.45 -6.82
CA ASN A 15 -2.53 -19.10 -7.20
C ASN A 15 -3.36 -18.43 -6.09
N LEU A 16 -4.27 -19.17 -5.46
CA LEU A 16 -5.06 -18.65 -4.35
C LEU A 16 -4.18 -18.23 -3.17
N PHE A 17 -3.19 -19.05 -2.82
CA PHE A 17 -2.23 -18.71 -1.78
C PHE A 17 -1.42 -17.45 -2.10
N ILE A 18 -1.02 -17.27 -3.36
CA ILE A 18 -0.36 -16.03 -3.84
C ILE A 18 -1.27 -14.81 -3.64
N TYR A 19 -2.57 -14.93 -3.95
CA TYR A 19 -3.54 -13.85 -3.77
C TYR A 19 -3.74 -13.47 -2.31
N PHE A 20 -3.78 -14.44 -1.39
CA PHE A 20 -3.82 -14.16 0.04
C PHE A 20 -2.56 -13.43 0.51
N ILE A 21 -1.37 -13.91 0.12
CA ILE A 21 -0.10 -13.24 0.43
C ILE A 21 -0.09 -11.81 -0.14
N ALA A 22 -0.59 -11.61 -1.35
CA ALA A 22 -0.69 -10.31 -1.98
C ALA A 22 -1.51 -9.34 -1.15
N PHE A 23 -2.71 -9.75 -0.76
CA PHE A 23 -3.60 -8.91 0.05
C PHE A 23 -2.98 -8.56 1.41
N PHE A 24 -2.45 -9.55 2.13
CA PHE A 24 -1.85 -9.32 3.44
C PHE A 24 -0.56 -8.50 3.37
N SER A 25 0.30 -8.72 2.36
CA SER A 25 1.50 -7.90 2.20
C SER A 25 1.16 -6.44 1.86
N GLY A 26 0.10 -6.19 1.09
CA GLY A 26 -0.44 -4.85 0.89
C GLY A 26 -0.94 -4.21 2.19
N LEU A 27 -1.70 -4.96 2.98
CA LEU A 27 -2.21 -4.53 4.28
C LEU A 27 -1.08 -4.18 5.26
N LEU A 28 -0.04 -5.01 5.33
CA LEU A 28 1.15 -4.75 6.16
C LEU A 28 1.84 -3.43 5.77
N GLY A 29 1.79 -3.04 4.50
CA GLY A 29 2.34 -1.76 4.04
C GLY A 29 1.65 -0.54 4.67
N VAL A 30 0.39 -0.65 5.07
CA VAL A 30 -0.36 0.45 5.71
C VAL A 30 0.18 0.75 7.11
N PHE A 31 0.60 -0.28 7.85
CA PHE A 31 1.20 -0.14 9.18
C PHE A 31 2.58 0.54 9.17
N ALA A 32 3.18 0.74 8.00
CA ALA A 32 4.40 1.52 7.88
C ALA A 32 4.15 3.03 7.97
N PHE A 33 2.90 3.48 7.84
CA PHE A 33 2.50 4.87 8.02
C PHE A 33 1.97 5.11 9.43
N SER A 34 1.92 6.39 9.82
CA SER A 34 1.31 6.84 11.07
C SER A 34 -0.10 6.25 11.22
N PRO A 35 -0.49 5.71 12.39
CA PRO A 35 0.06 5.91 13.73
C PRO A 35 1.09 4.86 14.23
N PHE A 36 1.44 3.87 13.42
CA PHE A 36 2.26 2.73 13.87
C PHE A 36 3.76 2.87 13.54
N ASP A 37 4.11 3.66 12.52
CA ASP A 37 5.49 4.06 12.17
C ASP A 37 6.50 2.90 11.98
N TYR A 38 6.04 1.71 11.62
CA TYR A 38 6.91 0.57 11.34
C TYR A 38 7.52 0.65 9.94
N TRP A 39 8.54 1.49 9.79
CA TRP A 39 9.25 1.73 8.52
C TRP A 39 9.71 0.44 7.80
N GLY A 40 10.08 -0.61 8.54
CA GLY A 40 10.49 -1.90 8.00
C GLY A 40 9.40 -2.63 7.21
N LEU A 41 8.13 -2.47 7.61
CA LEU A 41 7.00 -3.15 6.96
C LEU A 41 6.73 -2.63 5.55
N ALA A 42 7.10 -1.38 5.25
CA ALA A 42 7.01 -0.84 3.89
C ALA A 42 7.89 -1.65 2.92
N TYR A 43 9.10 -2.03 3.36
CA TYR A 43 10.00 -2.85 2.55
C TYR A 43 9.43 -4.25 2.33
N VAL A 44 8.89 -4.87 3.37
CA VAL A 44 8.26 -6.20 3.26
C VAL A 44 7.08 -6.17 2.30
N SER A 45 6.25 -5.14 2.38
CA SER A 45 5.11 -4.93 1.47
C SER A 45 5.56 -4.81 0.01
N LEU A 46 6.59 -4.00 -0.25
CA LEU A 46 7.16 -3.81 -1.59
C LEU A 46 7.82 -5.08 -2.15
N LEU A 47 8.55 -5.82 -1.31
CA LEU A 47 9.14 -7.10 -1.70
C LEU A 47 8.06 -8.11 -2.09
N GLY A 48 6.94 -8.12 -1.35
CA GLY A 48 5.75 -8.92 -1.70
C GLY A 48 5.22 -8.58 -3.10
N LEU A 49 5.03 -7.29 -3.40
CA LEU A 49 4.57 -6.84 -4.72
C LEU A 49 5.52 -7.27 -5.85
N ILE A 50 6.84 -7.12 -5.66
CA ILE A 50 7.84 -7.53 -6.65
C ILE A 50 7.82 -9.04 -6.84
N TYR A 51 7.71 -9.81 -5.75
CA TYR A 51 7.61 -11.26 -5.81
C TYR A 51 6.39 -11.70 -6.65
N ILE A 52 5.23 -11.09 -6.43
CA ILE A 52 4.01 -11.36 -7.18
C ILE A 52 4.15 -10.96 -8.65
N ALA A 53 4.72 -9.79 -8.93
CA ALA A 53 4.95 -9.29 -10.29
C ALA A 53 5.91 -10.18 -11.10
N LYS A 54 6.81 -10.93 -10.43
CA LYS A 54 7.70 -11.92 -11.06
C LYS A 54 7.06 -13.28 -11.35
N THR A 55 5.79 -13.48 -10.99
CA THR A 55 5.08 -14.74 -11.26
C THR A 55 4.95 -14.98 -12.77
N GLN A 56 5.25 -16.19 -13.22
CA GLN A 56 5.27 -16.60 -14.63
C GLN A 56 3.94 -16.36 -15.38
N LYS A 57 2.80 -16.41 -14.67
CA LYS A 57 1.47 -16.26 -15.25
C LYS A 57 1.03 -14.80 -15.19
N LYS A 58 0.93 -14.15 -16.36
CA LYS A 58 0.47 -12.76 -16.53
C LYS A 58 -0.80 -12.44 -15.74
N SER A 59 -1.82 -13.29 -15.87
CA SER A 59 -3.11 -13.11 -15.19
C SER A 59 -2.96 -13.12 -13.66
N THR A 60 -2.17 -14.05 -13.12
CA THR A 60 -1.90 -14.13 -11.67
C THR A 60 -1.13 -12.91 -11.18
N ALA A 61 -0.12 -12.46 -11.94
CA ALA A 61 0.68 -11.28 -11.57
C ALA A 61 -0.17 -10.00 -11.53
N LEU A 62 -1.05 -9.80 -12.52
CA LEU A 62 -1.95 -8.64 -12.59
C LEU A 62 -2.98 -8.65 -11.46
N LEU A 63 -3.64 -9.79 -11.26
CA LEU A 63 -4.69 -9.93 -10.26
C LEU A 63 -4.11 -9.87 -8.85
N GLY A 64 -2.92 -10.43 -8.63
CA GLY A 64 -2.15 -10.29 -7.39
C GLY A 64 -1.70 -8.85 -7.12
N ALA A 65 -1.18 -8.13 -8.11
CA ALA A 65 -0.82 -6.71 -7.95
C ALA A 65 -2.05 -5.83 -7.64
N PHE A 66 -3.19 -6.14 -8.27
CA PHE A 66 -4.46 -5.48 -7.97
C PHE A 66 -4.92 -5.75 -6.54
N LEU A 67 -4.89 -7.01 -6.08
CA LEU A 67 -5.25 -7.41 -4.71
C LEU A 67 -4.32 -6.79 -3.65
N TRP A 68 -3.01 -6.76 -3.92
CA TRP A 68 -2.04 -6.08 -3.07
C TRP A 68 -2.39 -4.60 -2.92
N SER A 69 -2.68 -3.94 -4.04
CA SER A 69 -3.02 -2.51 -4.06
C SER A 69 -4.35 -2.24 -3.38
N MET A 70 -5.34 -3.11 -3.57
CA MET A 70 -6.63 -3.04 -2.87
C MET A 70 -6.45 -3.16 -1.36
N GLY A 71 -5.66 -4.12 -0.88
CA GLY A 71 -5.36 -4.27 0.55
C GLY A 71 -4.67 -3.03 1.14
N PHE A 72 -3.74 -2.44 0.38
CA PHE A 72 -3.04 -1.22 0.79
C PHE A 72 -3.96 0.01 0.80
N PHE A 73 -4.67 0.28 -0.30
CA PHE A 73 -5.49 1.49 -0.44
C PHE A 73 -6.79 1.42 0.36
N CYS A 74 -7.48 0.28 0.42
CA CYS A 74 -8.75 0.19 1.18
C CYS A 74 -8.58 0.59 2.64
N PHE A 75 -7.46 0.22 3.27
CA PHE A 75 -7.17 0.61 4.64
C PHE A 75 -6.46 1.96 4.71
N GLY A 76 -5.53 2.25 3.79
CA GLY A 76 -4.78 3.51 3.75
C GLY A 76 -5.62 4.76 3.44
N VAL A 77 -6.69 4.63 2.65
CA VAL A 77 -7.64 5.73 2.36
C VAL A 77 -8.95 5.59 3.12
N SER A 78 -9.07 4.61 4.02
CA SER A 78 -10.30 4.40 4.79
C SER A 78 -10.73 5.67 5.51
N TRP A 79 -9.78 6.44 6.06
CA TRP A 79 -10.03 7.70 6.76
C TRP A 79 -10.76 8.77 5.94
N LEU A 80 -10.70 8.72 4.60
CA LEU A 80 -11.46 9.64 3.73
C LEU A 80 -12.98 9.51 3.89
N ASN A 81 -13.46 8.36 4.39
CA ASN A 81 -14.89 8.16 4.66
C ASN A 81 -15.44 9.24 5.61
N VAL A 82 -14.63 9.65 6.59
CA VAL A 82 -15.02 10.63 7.61
C VAL A 82 -15.21 12.00 6.97
N SER A 83 -14.30 12.39 6.06
CA SER A 83 -14.42 13.65 5.32
C SER A 83 -15.63 13.66 4.39
N ILE A 84 -15.90 12.57 3.66
CA ILE A 84 -17.04 12.52 2.73
C ILE A 84 -18.37 12.54 3.50
N HIS A 85 -18.45 11.82 4.62
CA HIS A 85 -19.65 11.81 5.44
C HIS A 85 -19.94 13.19 6.05
N GLN A 86 -18.90 13.90 6.51
CA GLN A 86 -19.06 15.15 7.24
C GLN A 86 -19.20 16.39 6.33
N PHE A 87 -18.54 16.40 5.17
CA PHE A 87 -18.60 17.52 4.20
C PHE A 87 -19.55 17.26 3.02
N GLY A 88 -19.83 15.99 2.69
CA GLY A 88 -20.69 15.62 1.57
C GLY A 88 -22.17 15.46 1.92
N GLY A 89 -22.53 15.40 3.21
CA GLY A 89 -23.91 15.19 3.67
C GLY A 89 -24.54 13.88 3.19
N ALA A 90 -23.73 12.94 2.69
CA ALA A 90 -24.17 11.68 2.10
C ALA A 90 -24.33 10.58 3.15
N SER A 91 -25.24 9.64 2.92
CA SER A 91 -25.44 8.50 3.81
C SER A 91 -24.16 7.64 3.96
N LEU A 92 -24.01 6.98 5.12
CA LEU A 92 -22.86 6.13 5.46
C LEU A 92 -22.50 5.14 4.33
N GLY A 93 -23.50 4.50 3.72
CA GLY A 93 -23.29 3.51 2.65
C GLY A 93 -22.66 4.09 1.39
N VAL A 94 -23.08 5.30 0.99
CA VAL A 94 -22.54 5.98 -0.21
C VAL A 94 -21.08 6.35 0.01
N SER A 95 -20.73 6.82 1.20
CA SER A 95 -19.34 7.18 1.55
C SER A 95 -18.39 5.99 1.42
N TYR A 96 -18.77 4.81 1.94
CA TYR A 96 -17.96 3.59 1.78
C TYR A 96 -17.85 3.14 0.31
N LEU A 97 -18.93 3.27 -0.47
CA LEU A 97 -18.90 2.97 -1.90
C LEU A 97 -17.92 3.87 -2.65
N LEU A 98 -17.91 5.18 -2.37
CA LEU A 98 -16.98 6.12 -3.00
C LEU A 98 -15.53 5.83 -2.61
N VAL A 99 -15.26 5.54 -1.33
CA VAL A 99 -13.91 5.17 -0.87
C VAL A 99 -13.46 3.86 -1.52
N GLY A 100 -14.35 2.88 -1.65
CA GLY A 100 -14.07 1.63 -2.35
C GLY A 100 -13.78 1.85 -3.83
N LEU A 101 -14.57 2.69 -4.51
CA LEU A 101 -14.38 3.04 -5.92
C LEU A 101 -13.07 3.80 -6.15
N LEU A 102 -12.75 4.74 -5.26
CA LEU A 102 -11.48 5.45 -5.26
C LEU A 102 -10.31 4.49 -5.04
N SER A 103 -10.44 3.56 -4.09
CA SER A 103 -9.42 2.55 -3.82
C SER A 103 -9.18 1.65 -5.05
N ALA A 104 -10.26 1.23 -5.73
CA ALA A 104 -10.16 0.46 -6.96
C ALA A 104 -9.51 1.25 -8.10
N TYR A 105 -9.80 2.56 -8.20
CA TYR A 105 -9.15 3.46 -9.16
C TYR A 105 -7.65 3.58 -8.90
N LEU A 106 -7.23 3.78 -7.63
CA LEU A 106 -5.82 3.83 -7.27
C LEU A 106 -5.13 2.47 -7.48
N ALA A 107 -5.83 1.36 -7.23
CA ALA A 107 -5.31 0.02 -7.42
C ALA A 107 -5.01 -0.34 -8.89
N LEU A 108 -5.62 0.37 -9.86
CA LEU A 108 -5.28 0.22 -11.27
C LEU A 108 -3.85 0.69 -11.58
N TYR A 109 -3.28 1.65 -10.84
CA TYR A 109 -1.93 2.15 -11.12
C TYR A 109 -0.84 1.10 -10.90
N PRO A 110 -0.74 0.40 -9.74
CA PRO A 110 0.27 -0.63 -9.55
C PRO A 110 -0.01 -1.89 -10.39
N MET A 111 -1.28 -2.18 -10.69
CA MET A 111 -1.65 -3.24 -11.64
C MET A 111 -1.12 -2.94 -13.04
N LEU A 112 -1.30 -1.70 -13.53
CA LEU A 112 -0.77 -1.27 -14.82
C LEU A 112 0.76 -1.29 -14.82
N PHE A 113 1.39 -0.90 -13.71
CA PHE A 113 2.84 -1.03 -13.54
C PHE A 113 3.32 -2.48 -13.66
N ALA A 114 2.67 -3.43 -12.97
CA ALA A 114 2.99 -4.85 -13.10
C ALA A 114 2.77 -5.38 -14.53
N TYR A 115 1.73 -4.89 -15.23
CA TYR A 115 1.50 -5.19 -16.64
C TYR A 115 2.66 -4.75 -17.52
N LEU A 116 3.10 -3.49 -17.37
CA LEU A 116 4.22 -2.90 -18.10
C LEU A 116 5.51 -3.71 -17.86
N VAL A 117 5.81 -4.06 -16.60
CA VAL A 117 6.99 -4.87 -16.25
C VAL A 117 6.96 -6.22 -16.96
N HIS A 118 5.82 -6.90 -16.98
CA HIS A 118 5.70 -8.19 -17.65
C HIS A 118 5.71 -8.07 -19.18
N ARG A 119 5.13 -7.00 -19.74
CA ARG A 119 5.05 -6.77 -21.20
C ARG A 119 6.40 -6.45 -21.81
N PHE A 120 7.20 -5.64 -21.11
CA PHE A 120 8.49 -5.16 -21.59
C PHE A 120 9.69 -5.98 -21.07
N GLN A 121 9.46 -7.04 -20.27
CA GLN A 121 10.51 -7.92 -19.74
C GLN A 121 11.65 -7.12 -19.10
N VAL A 122 11.30 -6.06 -18.37
CA VAL A 122 12.26 -5.04 -17.96
C VAL A 122 13.19 -5.63 -16.89
N LYS A 123 14.46 -5.84 -17.26
CA LYS A 123 15.40 -6.66 -16.48
C LYS A 123 15.89 -6.05 -15.16
N SER A 124 15.81 -4.73 -14.91
CA SER A 124 16.24 -4.19 -13.60
C SER A 124 15.94 -2.69 -13.39
N ALA A 125 16.23 -1.84 -14.38
CA ALA A 125 16.34 -0.39 -14.14
C ALA A 125 15.03 0.30 -13.76
N VAL A 126 13.91 -0.05 -14.41
CA VAL A 126 12.60 0.57 -14.13
C VAL A 126 12.01 0.09 -12.81
N ILE A 127 12.26 -1.18 -12.44
CA ILE A 127 11.87 -1.70 -11.12
C ILE A 127 12.63 -0.94 -10.02
N LEU A 128 13.91 -0.62 -10.23
CA LEU A 128 14.71 0.16 -9.29
C LEU A 128 14.23 1.62 -9.17
N GLN A 129 13.81 2.24 -10.26
CA GLN A 129 13.30 3.62 -10.30
C GLN A 129 11.92 3.72 -9.65
N SER A 130 11.01 2.78 -9.94
CA SER A 130 9.72 2.68 -9.27
C SER A 130 9.87 2.29 -7.80
N PHE A 131 10.81 1.41 -7.46
CA PHE A 131 11.20 1.15 -6.07
C PHE A 131 11.73 2.43 -5.42
N GLY A 132 12.53 3.23 -6.13
CA GLY A 132 13.03 4.51 -5.68
C GLY A 132 11.91 5.53 -5.43
N HIS A 133 10.91 5.59 -6.30
CA HIS A 133 9.78 6.52 -6.18
C HIS A 133 8.79 6.09 -5.09
N LEU A 134 8.45 4.80 -4.99
CA LEU A 134 7.66 4.27 -3.88
C LEU A 134 8.43 4.44 -2.56
N ARG A 135 9.72 4.07 -2.50
CA ARG A 135 10.58 4.34 -1.34
C ARG A 135 10.55 5.82 -0.98
N ASN A 136 10.66 6.73 -1.95
CA ASN A 136 10.53 8.16 -1.70
C ASN A 136 9.14 8.51 -1.15
N PHE A 137 8.06 7.93 -1.67
CA PHE A 137 6.72 8.17 -1.14
C PHE A 137 6.60 7.72 0.33
N PHE A 138 7.08 6.54 0.68
CA PHE A 138 7.10 6.03 2.06
C PHE A 138 8.01 6.87 2.99
N VAL A 139 9.25 7.14 2.57
CA VAL A 139 10.28 7.82 3.39
C VAL A 139 10.05 9.33 3.47
N VAL A 140 9.65 9.98 2.37
CA VAL A 140 9.35 11.42 2.36
C VAL A 140 8.02 11.70 3.05
N GLY A 141 7.04 10.80 2.95
CA GLY A 141 5.83 10.85 3.77
C GLY A 141 6.16 10.87 5.26
N TYR A 142 6.98 9.92 5.72
CA TYR A 142 7.50 9.86 7.10
C TYR A 142 8.25 11.13 7.51
N SER A 143 9.19 11.59 6.68
CA SER A 143 10.01 12.76 7.00
C SER A 143 9.20 14.06 7.07
N ARG A 144 8.20 14.27 6.20
CA ARG A 144 7.40 15.50 6.18
C ARG A 144 6.43 15.59 7.36
N VAL A 145 5.82 14.47 7.77
CA VAL A 145 4.92 14.43 8.94
C VAL A 145 5.73 14.66 10.23
N PHE A 146 6.86 13.98 10.38
CA PHE A 146 7.72 14.10 11.57
C PHE A 146 8.39 15.49 11.69
N LEU A 147 8.92 16.03 10.59
CA LEU A 147 9.51 17.38 10.58
C LEU A 147 8.46 18.46 10.78
N GLY A 148 7.26 18.29 10.23
CA GLY A 148 6.13 19.20 10.45
C GLY A 148 5.71 19.26 11.90
N TYR A 149 5.59 18.10 12.56
CA TYR A 149 5.31 18.00 13.99
C TYR A 149 6.40 18.65 14.85
N ASN A 150 7.67 18.34 14.62
CA ASN A 150 8.78 18.94 15.38
C ASN A 150 8.89 20.46 15.17
N SER A 151 8.64 20.93 13.95
CA SER A 151 8.66 22.38 13.65
C SER A 151 7.50 23.12 14.33
N ALA A 152 6.32 22.49 14.44
CA ALA A 152 5.18 23.04 15.16
C ALA A 152 5.42 23.08 16.68
N ILE A 153 5.96 22.01 17.27
CA ILE A 153 6.35 21.96 18.68
C ILE A 153 7.41 23.02 18.98
N HIS A 154 8.46 23.12 18.17
CA HIS A 154 9.52 24.11 18.38
C HIS A 154 9.00 25.56 18.28
N LYS A 155 8.03 25.84 17.40
CA LYS A 155 7.38 27.16 17.33
C LYS A 155 6.49 27.45 18.53
N LEU A 156 5.81 26.45 19.07
CA LEU A 156 4.99 26.58 20.28
C LEU A 156 5.86 26.72 21.54
N THR A 157 6.97 25.99 21.65
CA THR A 157 7.97 26.13 22.73
C THR A 157 8.75 27.45 22.65
N ALA A 158 8.93 28.02 21.45
CA ALA A 158 9.55 29.34 21.28
C ALA A 158 8.60 30.50 21.63
N HIS A 159 7.28 30.28 21.63
CA HIS A 159 6.28 31.32 21.96
C HIS A 159 5.77 31.22 23.40
N SER A 160 5.98 30.08 24.07
CA SER A 160 5.68 29.87 25.49
C SER A 160 6.99 29.65 26.27
N PRO A 161 7.63 30.68 26.83
CA PRO A 161 8.61 30.46 27.90
C PRO A 161 7.83 29.90 29.11
N GLU A 162 8.45 29.04 29.91
CA GLU A 162 7.89 28.34 31.08
C GLU A 162 7.21 26.99 30.80
N LEU A 163 8.01 25.92 30.83
CA LEU A 163 7.74 24.73 31.67
C LEU A 163 9.09 24.04 31.95
N PRO A 164 9.44 23.79 33.23
CA PRO A 164 10.78 23.34 33.62
C PRO A 164 11.08 21.92 33.14
N ARG A 165 12.33 21.71 32.75
CA ARG A 165 12.95 20.39 32.56
C ARG A 165 12.85 19.58 33.87
N SER A 166 11.86 18.71 33.98
CA SER A 166 11.86 17.53 34.86
C SER A 166 10.83 16.56 34.28
N LEU A 167 11.21 15.54 33.52
CA LEU A 167 11.75 14.24 33.95
C LEU A 167 12.26 13.57 32.65
N GLY A 168 13.40 12.86 32.60
CA GLY A 168 13.82 11.84 33.54
C GLY A 168 13.27 10.51 33.06
#